data_AF-A0A3E1NSX6-F1
#
_entry.id   AF-A0A3E1NSX6-F1
#
_cell.length_a   1.000
_cell.length_b   1.000
_cell.length_c   1.000
_cell.angle_alpha   90.00
_cell.angle_beta   90.00
_cell.angle_gamma   90.00
#
_symmetry.space_group_name_H-M   'P 1'
#
loop_
_entity.id
_entity.type
_entity.pdbx_description
1 polymer ?
#
loop_
_entity_poly.entity_id
_entity_poly.type
_entity_poly.pdbx_seq_one_letter_code
_entity_poly.pdbx_strand_id
1 'polypeptide(L)'
;MSAKFKHSMKRYLCALIPLLYILPACQPHKQPMVHRDSTITDTMVNADTAETYPTVARVAFDMNKVPRTNIDLGNFPFFPAPKGYQYRNVKLKESGQEYFLADGKLMPVEGRSFKAELVREESRPATFSISKVEKSFDRMITSVGGVKVSTDIPTKAEMERVGDEEIYDKERGFTVGFGGIELKTYVLRNRGAEVWVQLSMNNVYGAICIIQKGEFIKGMKEMDMRKDLSETSRIESDDVMEDSDGIAPVLDTMLQQ
;
A
#
# COMPACT_ATOMS: atom_id res chain seq x y z
N MET A 1 -47.71 53.90 -4.52
CA MET A 1 -47.92 53.37 -3.15
C MET A 1 -46.66 52.59 -2.78
N SER A 2 -45.58 53.22 -2.31
CA SER A 2 -45.28 53.68 -0.95
C SER A 2 -45.46 52.60 0.13
N ALA A 3 -44.35 51.99 0.54
CA ALA A 3 -44.09 51.63 1.93
C ALA A 3 -42.58 51.59 2.17
N LYS A 4 -42.09 52.60 2.90
CA LYS A 4 -40.73 52.73 3.43
C LYS A 4 -40.60 51.80 4.64
N PHE A 5 -39.45 51.17 4.84
CA PHE A 5 -38.92 51.02 6.20
C PHE A 5 -37.41 51.19 6.23
N LYS A 6 -36.99 51.89 7.27
CA LYS A 6 -35.75 52.64 7.45
C LYS A 6 -35.10 52.05 8.70
N HIS A 7 -33.84 51.62 8.62
CA HIS A 7 -32.95 51.46 9.77
C HIS A 7 -31.52 51.69 9.27
N SER A 8 -30.98 52.90 9.41
CA SER A 8 -30.41 53.53 10.62
C SER A 8 -29.01 53.01 10.93
N MET A 9 -28.06 53.74 10.34
CA MET A 9 -26.64 53.79 10.59
C MET A 9 -26.36 54.17 12.06
N LYS A 10 -25.63 53.33 12.80
CA LYS A 10 -24.92 53.76 14.01
C LYS A 10 -23.44 53.45 13.86
N ARG A 11 -22.71 54.54 13.69
CA ARG A 11 -21.25 54.68 13.76
C ARG A 11 -20.81 54.36 15.19
N TYR A 12 -19.83 53.47 15.35
CA TYR A 12 -19.00 53.43 16.54
C TYR A 12 -17.54 53.58 16.10
N LEU A 13 -17.10 54.83 16.19
CA LEU A 13 -15.71 55.28 16.18
C LEU A 13 -15.28 55.42 17.66
N CYS A 14 -13.98 55.29 17.91
CA CYS A 14 -13.25 55.53 19.17
C CYS A 14 -12.99 54.30 20.05
N ALA A 15 -11.78 53.74 19.96
CA ALA A 15 -10.72 54.02 20.93
C ALA A 15 -9.41 53.30 20.53
N LEU A 16 -8.41 54.08 20.14
CA LEU A 16 -7.00 53.68 20.05
C LEU A 16 -6.45 53.52 21.47
N ILE A 17 -5.94 52.34 21.80
CA ILE A 17 -5.11 52.09 23.00
C ILE A 17 -3.79 51.51 22.49
N PRO A 18 -2.65 52.24 22.58
CA PRO A 18 -1.35 51.64 22.36
C PRO A 18 -0.93 50.91 23.64
N LEU A 19 -1.02 49.58 23.63
CA LEU A 19 -0.45 48.74 24.68
C LEU A 19 1.04 48.53 24.37
N LEU A 20 1.86 49.30 25.06
CA LEU A 20 3.32 49.25 25.05
C LEU A 20 3.78 47.93 25.69
N TYR A 21 4.15 46.94 24.88
CA TYR A 21 4.79 45.71 25.36
C TYR A 21 6.29 45.94 25.52
N ILE A 22 6.74 45.96 26.78
CA ILE A 22 8.14 45.96 27.18
C ILE A 22 8.67 44.53 27.03
N LEU A 23 9.65 44.32 26.16
CA LEU A 23 10.37 43.05 26.02
C LEU A 23 11.32 42.88 27.23
N PRO A 24 11.35 41.72 27.92
CA PRO A 24 12.43 41.42 28.84
C PRO A 24 13.64 40.95 28.03
N ALA A 25 14.71 41.76 28.06
CA ALA A 25 16.02 41.38 27.56
C ALA A 25 16.65 40.32 28.48
N CYS A 26 16.87 39.10 27.97
CA CYS A 26 17.75 38.14 28.62
C CYS A 26 19.21 38.57 28.45
N GLN A 27 19.86 38.95 29.55
CA GLN A 27 21.32 38.99 29.62
C GLN A 27 21.86 37.60 29.98
N PRO A 28 23.01 37.15 29.43
CA PRO A 28 23.67 35.94 29.89
C PRO A 28 24.36 36.23 31.23
N HIS A 29 23.86 35.63 32.30
CA HIS A 29 24.49 35.68 33.62
C HIS A 29 25.69 34.72 33.63
N LYS A 30 26.91 35.29 33.64
CA LYS A 30 28.14 34.58 33.99
C LYS A 30 28.30 34.64 35.50
N GLN A 31 28.32 33.50 36.18
CA GLN A 31 28.95 33.37 37.50
C GLN A 31 29.65 32.01 37.67
N PRO A 32 30.68 31.96 38.54
CA PRO A 32 31.88 31.17 38.33
C PRO A 32 31.86 29.79 39.01
N MET A 33 32.66 28.91 38.42
CA MET A 33 33.13 27.62 38.91
C MET A 33 33.93 27.71 40.22
N VAL A 34 33.64 26.83 41.18
CA VAL A 34 34.60 26.37 42.20
C VAL A 34 34.60 24.84 42.23
N HIS A 35 35.80 24.32 42.04
CA HIS A 35 36.20 22.93 41.90
C HIS A 35 36.57 22.35 43.27
N ARG A 36 36.29 21.05 43.48
CA ARG A 36 37.08 20.16 44.36
C ARG A 36 36.71 18.70 44.05
N ASP A 37 37.59 17.74 43.79
CA ASP A 37 38.98 17.66 43.33
C ASP A 37 39.18 16.17 42.94
N SER A 38 39.92 15.91 41.85
CA SER A 38 40.73 14.70 41.55
C SER A 38 40.09 13.29 41.65
N THR A 39 40.23 12.35 40.70
CA THR A 39 41.30 12.06 39.73
C THR A 39 40.75 11.09 38.66
N ILE A 40 41.43 11.02 37.49
CA ILE A 40 41.59 9.88 36.55
C ILE A 40 41.26 10.25 35.10
N THR A 41 42.37 10.51 34.38
CA THR A 41 42.70 10.10 32.99
C THR A 41 41.69 10.36 31.88
N ASP A 42 42.07 11.31 31.01
CA ASP A 42 41.56 11.47 29.64
C ASP A 42 41.52 10.14 28.88
N THR A 43 40.32 9.75 28.46
CA THR A 43 40.14 8.89 27.29
C THR A 43 38.94 9.45 26.53
N MET A 44 39.22 10.04 25.38
CA MET A 44 38.21 10.43 24.40
C MET A 44 37.45 9.18 23.95
N VAL A 45 36.23 8.99 24.47
CA VAL A 45 35.27 8.04 23.90
C VAL A 45 34.49 8.80 22.83
N ASN A 46 34.84 8.55 21.56
CA ASN A 46 33.97 8.82 20.43
C ASN A 46 32.63 8.10 20.69
N ALA A 47 31.58 8.86 20.95
CA ALA A 47 30.23 8.35 20.90
C ALA A 47 29.77 8.33 19.43
N ASP A 48 30.32 7.40 18.65
CA ASP A 48 29.69 6.94 17.42
C ASP A 48 28.98 5.62 17.73
N THR A 49 27.91 5.72 18.51
CA THR A 49 26.99 4.61 18.72
C THR A 49 25.96 4.68 17.60
N ALA A 50 26.36 4.24 16.42
CA ALA A 50 25.41 3.81 15.41
C ALA A 50 24.62 2.64 16.01
N GLU A 51 23.36 2.87 16.38
CA GLU A 51 22.44 1.81 16.74
C GLU A 51 22.29 0.88 15.52
N THR A 52 23.08 -0.19 15.53
CA THR A 52 22.95 -1.28 14.57
C THR A 52 21.75 -2.09 15.02
N TYR A 53 20.57 -1.67 14.57
CA TYR A 53 19.39 -2.54 14.59
C TYR A 53 19.75 -3.79 13.78
N PRO A 54 19.55 -5.00 14.33
CA PRO A 54 19.81 -6.21 13.58
C PRO A 54 18.95 -6.18 12.32
N THR A 55 19.60 -6.07 11.16
CA THR A 55 18.96 -6.30 9.87
C THR A 55 18.68 -7.79 9.81
N VAL A 56 17.48 -8.19 10.22
CA VAL A 56 17.00 -9.55 9.99
C VAL A 56 16.94 -9.71 8.47
N ALA A 57 17.75 -10.63 7.94
CA ALA A 57 17.70 -10.98 6.53
C ALA A 57 16.27 -11.44 6.20
N ARG A 58 15.55 -10.63 5.43
CA ARG A 58 14.19 -10.94 4.99
C ARG A 58 14.26 -11.73 3.69
N VAL A 59 13.40 -12.73 3.58
CA VAL A 59 13.18 -13.43 2.32
C VAL A 59 12.65 -12.42 1.31
N ALA A 60 13.20 -12.41 0.10
CA ALA A 60 12.72 -11.53 -0.96
C ALA A 60 11.26 -11.83 -1.30
N PHE A 61 10.48 -10.76 -1.54
CA PHE A 61 9.10 -10.89 -1.96
C PHE A 61 8.97 -11.71 -3.25
N ASP A 62 8.03 -12.66 -3.25
CA ASP A 62 7.74 -13.53 -4.39
C ASP A 62 6.23 -13.50 -4.70
N MET A 63 5.89 -12.86 -5.82
CA MET A 63 4.52 -12.76 -6.32
C MET A 63 3.84 -14.13 -6.50
N ASN A 64 4.60 -15.20 -6.76
CA ASN A 64 4.02 -16.52 -6.98
C ASN A 64 3.40 -17.12 -5.71
N LYS A 65 3.85 -16.66 -4.53
CA LYS A 65 3.31 -17.07 -3.22
C LYS A 65 2.02 -16.34 -2.85
N VAL A 66 1.64 -15.28 -3.57
CA VAL A 66 0.36 -14.60 -3.37
C VAL A 66 -0.78 -15.51 -3.87
N PRO A 67 -1.76 -15.86 -3.02
CA PRO A 67 -2.91 -16.67 -3.44
C PRO A 67 -3.65 -16.04 -4.63
N ARG A 68 -4.14 -16.88 -5.55
CA ARG A 68 -5.00 -16.42 -6.64
C ARG A 68 -6.44 -16.30 -6.12
N THR A 69 -7.07 -15.16 -6.39
CA THR A 69 -8.51 -14.98 -6.24
C THR A 69 -9.20 -15.07 -7.61
N ASN A 70 -10.47 -15.45 -7.62
CA ASN A 70 -11.34 -15.37 -8.80
C ASN A 70 -12.48 -14.35 -8.59
N ILE A 71 -12.40 -13.52 -7.55
CA ILE A 71 -13.40 -12.50 -7.25
C ILE A 71 -13.31 -11.37 -8.28
N ASP A 72 -14.45 -10.96 -8.82
CA ASP A 72 -14.53 -9.76 -9.65
C ASP A 72 -14.37 -8.51 -8.76
N LEU A 73 -13.34 -7.71 -9.04
CA LEU A 73 -13.09 -6.45 -8.33
C LEU A 73 -13.95 -5.28 -8.85
N GLY A 74 -14.70 -5.50 -9.93
CA GLY A 74 -15.40 -4.44 -10.63
C GLY A 74 -14.45 -3.61 -11.49
N ASN A 75 -14.71 -2.30 -11.54
CA ASN A 75 -13.95 -1.39 -12.39
C ASN A 75 -12.77 -0.77 -11.64
N PHE A 76 -11.64 -0.62 -12.33
CA PHE A 76 -10.50 0.14 -11.84
C PHE A 76 -10.95 1.56 -11.42
N PRO A 77 -10.57 2.09 -10.24
CA PRO A 77 -9.48 1.65 -9.36
C PRO A 77 -9.88 0.66 -8.25
N PHE A 78 -11.03 -0.02 -8.35
CA PHE A 78 -11.54 -1.09 -7.47
C PHE A 78 -11.97 -0.66 -6.06
N PHE A 79 -11.15 0.14 -5.38
CA PHE A 79 -11.33 0.47 -3.97
C PHE A 79 -11.80 1.91 -3.80
N PRO A 80 -13.07 2.15 -3.46
CA PRO A 80 -13.57 3.49 -3.18
C PRO A 80 -12.98 4.04 -1.88
N ALA A 81 -13.01 5.36 -1.73
CA ALA A 81 -12.66 5.99 -0.46
C ALA A 81 -13.61 5.50 0.67
N PRO A 82 -13.10 5.23 1.89
CA PRO A 82 -13.94 4.82 3.01
C PRO A 82 -14.99 5.88 3.37
N LYS A 83 -16.13 5.46 3.93
CA LYS A 83 -17.21 6.37 4.35
C LYS A 83 -16.72 7.54 5.22
N GLY A 84 -17.00 8.77 4.78
CA GLY A 84 -16.56 10.01 5.44
C GLY A 84 -15.20 10.53 4.95
N TYR A 85 -14.66 9.93 3.89
CA TYR A 85 -13.43 10.29 3.22
C TYR A 85 -13.66 10.35 1.71
N GLN A 86 -12.82 11.10 1.02
CA GLN A 86 -12.88 11.29 -0.42
C GLN A 86 -11.48 11.35 -1.01
N TYR A 87 -11.40 11.02 -2.30
CA TYR A 87 -10.19 11.20 -3.08
C TYR A 87 -10.10 12.63 -3.62
N ARG A 88 -8.89 13.20 -3.59
CA ARG A 88 -8.54 14.49 -4.21
C ARG A 88 -7.27 14.34 -5.05
N ASN A 89 -7.05 15.32 -5.93
CA ASN A 89 -5.85 15.38 -6.77
C ASN A 89 -5.60 14.06 -7.52
N VAL A 90 -6.68 13.46 -8.05
CA VAL A 90 -6.66 12.16 -8.70
C VAL A 90 -5.81 12.23 -9.98
N LYS A 91 -4.80 11.36 -10.08
CA LYS A 91 -4.04 11.10 -11.30
C LYS A 91 -4.34 9.68 -11.77
N LEU A 92 -4.98 9.55 -12.93
CA LEU A 92 -5.26 8.28 -13.61
C LEU A 92 -4.40 8.19 -14.88
N LYS A 93 -3.70 7.08 -15.10
CA LYS A 93 -2.95 6.81 -16.34
C LYS A 93 -3.14 5.37 -16.78
N GLU A 94 -3.24 5.14 -18.09
CA GLU A 94 -3.27 3.78 -18.67
C GLU A 94 -1.93 3.07 -18.58
N SER A 95 -0.82 3.82 -18.50
CA SER A 95 0.51 3.30 -18.20
C SER A 95 1.25 4.26 -17.26
N GLY A 96 1.66 3.75 -16.11
CA GLY A 96 2.44 4.44 -15.10
C GLY A 96 3.32 3.45 -14.34
N GLN A 97 4.32 3.99 -13.64
CA GLN A 97 5.25 3.22 -12.81
C GLN A 97 5.32 3.87 -11.43
N GLU A 98 5.26 3.06 -10.38
CA GLU A 98 5.42 3.53 -9.00
C GLU A 98 6.22 2.52 -8.18
N TYR A 99 6.86 2.99 -7.11
CA TYR A 99 7.57 2.14 -6.16
C TYR A 99 6.67 1.69 -5.01
N PHE A 100 6.60 0.36 -4.83
CA PHE A 100 5.85 -0.29 -3.76
C PHE A 100 6.80 -0.99 -2.79
N LEU A 101 6.56 -0.87 -1.49
CA LEU A 101 7.33 -1.57 -0.47
C LEU A 101 6.76 -2.97 -0.26
N ALA A 102 7.57 -4.01 -0.47
CA ALA A 102 7.26 -5.39 -0.12
C ALA A 102 8.50 -6.05 0.48
N ASP A 103 8.34 -6.71 1.64
CA ASP A 103 9.42 -7.38 2.36
C ASP A 103 10.69 -6.52 2.56
N GLY A 104 10.52 -5.21 2.77
CA GLY A 104 11.61 -4.25 2.98
C GLY A 104 12.28 -3.74 1.70
N LYS A 105 11.79 -4.11 0.51
CA LYS A 105 12.29 -3.63 -0.77
C LYS A 105 11.28 -2.78 -1.52
N LEU A 106 11.74 -1.64 -2.05
CA LEU A 106 11.00 -0.78 -2.96
C LEU A 106 11.10 -1.35 -4.37
N MET A 107 10.01 -1.96 -4.81
CA MET A 107 9.87 -2.60 -6.12
C MET A 107 9.19 -1.64 -7.11
N PRO A 108 9.78 -1.40 -8.29
CA PRO A 108 9.07 -0.69 -9.35
C PRO A 108 7.96 -1.58 -9.91
N VAL A 109 6.75 -1.05 -9.98
CA VAL A 109 5.58 -1.74 -10.55
C VAL A 109 4.97 -0.87 -11.64
N GLU A 110 4.83 -1.45 -12.82
CA GLU A 110 4.28 -0.80 -14.01
C GLU A 110 2.89 -1.33 -14.34
N GLY A 111 2.01 -0.44 -14.80
CA GLY A 111 0.67 -0.79 -15.29
C GLY A 111 -0.29 0.38 -15.29
N ARG A 112 -1.58 0.09 -15.37
CA ARG A 112 -2.63 1.10 -15.24
C ARG A 112 -2.62 1.65 -13.81
N SER A 113 -2.48 2.97 -13.68
CA SER A 113 -2.17 3.63 -12.41
C SER A 113 -3.28 4.58 -11.95
N PHE A 114 -3.58 4.53 -10.66
CA PHE A 114 -4.42 5.48 -9.95
C PHE A 114 -3.65 6.00 -8.73
N LYS A 115 -3.57 7.32 -8.60
CA LYS A 115 -2.96 8.01 -7.47
C LYS A 115 -3.93 9.06 -6.96
N ALA A 116 -4.10 9.16 -5.65
CA ALA A 116 -4.93 10.20 -5.07
C ALA A 116 -4.51 10.54 -3.64
N GLU A 117 -4.73 11.78 -3.25
CA GLU A 117 -4.83 12.13 -1.85
C GLU A 117 -6.13 11.58 -1.28
N LEU A 118 -6.07 11.08 -0.06
CA LEU A 118 -7.21 10.67 0.73
C LEU A 118 -7.41 11.69 1.85
N VAL A 119 -8.53 12.40 1.80
CA VAL A 119 -8.87 13.41 2.79
C VAL A 119 -10.23 13.13 3.40
N ARG A 120 -10.54 13.81 4.50
CA ARG A 120 -11.89 13.84 5.03
C ARG A 120 -12.83 14.59 4.08
N GLU A 121 -14.08 14.14 4.02
CA GLU A 121 -15.14 14.90 3.35
C GLU A 121 -15.31 16.27 4.03
N GLU A 122 -15.42 17.34 3.24
CA GLU A 122 -15.54 18.72 3.74
C GLU A 122 -16.77 18.91 4.63
N SER A 123 -17.84 18.15 4.39
CA SER A 123 -19.07 18.13 5.18
C SER A 123 -18.88 17.54 6.60
N ARG A 124 -17.69 17.03 6.95
CA ARG A 124 -17.39 16.40 8.24
C ARG A 124 -16.07 16.93 8.84
N PRO A 125 -16.10 18.04 9.60
CA PRO A 125 -14.90 18.78 10.06
C PRO A 125 -14.10 18.10 11.20
N ALA A 126 -14.14 16.78 11.35
CA ALA A 126 -13.36 16.08 12.38
C ALA A 126 -11.98 15.66 11.87
N THR A 127 -11.04 15.44 12.79
CA THR A 127 -9.65 15.02 12.52
C THR A 127 -9.57 13.77 11.65
N PHE A 128 -8.57 13.71 10.76
CA PHE A 128 -8.29 12.51 9.98
C PHE A 128 -7.93 11.34 10.91
N SER A 129 -8.68 10.24 10.81
CA SER A 129 -8.43 9.04 11.61
C SER A 129 -7.70 7.99 10.76
N ILE A 130 -6.41 7.83 11.00
CA ILE A 130 -5.56 6.81 10.35
C ILE A 130 -6.15 5.41 10.58
N SER A 131 -6.40 5.04 11.84
CA SER A 131 -6.91 3.70 12.19
C SER A 131 -8.25 3.37 11.50
N LYS A 132 -9.15 4.35 11.34
CA LYS A 132 -10.42 4.13 10.65
C LYS A 132 -10.21 3.85 9.16
N VAL A 133 -9.32 4.60 8.51
CA VAL A 133 -8.96 4.41 7.11
C VAL A 133 -8.30 3.06 6.91
N GLU A 134 -7.26 2.77 7.69
CA GLU A 134 -6.50 1.52 7.61
C GLU A 134 -7.40 0.31 7.77
N LYS A 135 -8.22 0.26 8.83
CA LYS A 135 -9.14 -0.86 9.05
C LYS A 135 -10.15 -1.00 7.90
N SER A 136 -10.53 0.10 7.24
CA SER A 136 -11.49 0.05 6.14
C SER A 136 -10.86 -0.50 4.87
N PHE A 137 -9.67 -0.02 4.49
CA PHE A 137 -8.95 -0.58 3.34
C PHE A 137 -8.50 -2.02 3.60
N ASP A 138 -7.99 -2.33 4.79
CA ASP A 138 -7.60 -3.67 5.16
C ASP A 138 -8.75 -4.66 4.94
N ARG A 139 -9.97 -4.35 5.46
CA ARG A 139 -11.15 -5.18 5.22
C ARG A 139 -11.54 -5.24 3.74
N MET A 140 -11.59 -4.12 3.02
CA MET A 140 -11.99 -4.12 1.61
C MET A 140 -11.04 -4.97 0.77
N ILE A 141 -9.74 -4.82 0.96
CA ILE A 141 -8.71 -5.49 0.16
C ILE A 141 -8.60 -6.97 0.53
N THR A 142 -8.60 -7.31 1.81
CA THR A 142 -8.52 -8.71 2.24
C THR A 142 -9.80 -9.49 1.93
N SER A 143 -10.97 -8.85 1.91
CA SER A 143 -12.25 -9.50 1.53
C SER A 143 -12.29 -10.02 0.09
N VAL A 144 -11.46 -9.45 -0.79
CA VAL A 144 -11.36 -9.88 -2.19
C VAL A 144 -10.14 -10.77 -2.46
N GLY A 145 -9.41 -11.16 -1.40
CA GLY A 145 -8.26 -12.06 -1.47
C GLY A 145 -6.90 -11.34 -1.49
N GLY A 146 -6.86 -10.03 -1.23
CA GLY A 146 -5.60 -9.29 -1.17
C GLY A 146 -4.80 -9.64 0.08
N VAL A 147 -3.49 -9.70 -0.04
CA VAL A 147 -2.56 -10.00 1.05
C VAL A 147 -1.75 -8.76 1.38
N LYS A 148 -1.60 -8.46 2.68
CA LYS A 148 -0.72 -7.39 3.15
C LYS A 148 0.72 -7.88 3.15
N VAL A 149 1.59 -7.19 2.42
CA VAL A 149 3.00 -7.56 2.20
C VAL A 149 3.97 -6.57 2.85
N SER A 150 3.47 -5.45 3.37
CA SER A 150 4.26 -4.49 4.13
C SER A 150 3.40 -3.70 5.13
N THR A 151 3.99 -3.42 6.29
CA THR A 151 3.57 -2.40 7.24
C THR A 151 4.71 -1.48 7.65
N ASP A 152 5.81 -1.51 6.91
CA ASP A 152 7.10 -0.99 7.33
C ASP A 152 7.36 0.42 6.82
N ILE A 153 8.35 1.06 7.41
CA ILE A 153 8.98 2.27 6.87
C ILE A 153 10.14 1.82 5.95
N PRO A 154 10.26 2.32 4.70
CA PRO A 154 11.44 2.08 3.88
C PRO A 154 12.72 2.49 4.62
N THR A 155 13.73 1.63 4.61
CA THR A 155 15.01 1.97 5.23
C THR A 155 15.71 3.09 4.46
N LYS A 156 16.55 3.87 5.14
CA LYS A 156 17.38 4.91 4.50
C LYS A 156 18.21 4.34 3.34
N ALA A 157 18.84 3.19 3.55
CA ALA A 157 19.62 2.50 2.52
C ALA A 157 18.76 2.10 1.29
N GLU A 158 17.51 1.72 1.52
CA GLU A 158 16.59 1.36 0.43
C GLU A 158 16.10 2.59 -0.34
N MET A 159 15.82 3.70 0.36
CA MET A 159 15.52 4.99 -0.26
C MET A 159 16.69 5.48 -1.12
N GLU A 160 17.92 5.41 -0.59
CA GLU A 160 19.15 5.76 -1.32
C GLU A 160 19.39 4.85 -2.52
N ARG A 161 19.08 3.55 -2.41
CA ARG A 161 19.20 2.58 -3.51
C ARG A 161 18.28 2.91 -4.69
N VAL A 162 17.06 3.36 -4.41
CA VAL A 162 16.12 3.80 -5.46
C VAL A 162 16.50 5.16 -6.02
N GLY A 163 16.89 6.09 -5.14
CA GLY A 163 17.35 7.42 -5.49
C GLY A 163 16.22 8.45 -5.64
N ASP A 164 16.55 9.70 -5.31
CA ASP A 164 15.62 10.82 -5.33
C ASP A 164 15.09 11.14 -6.74
N GLU A 165 15.89 10.91 -7.78
CA GLU A 165 15.48 11.09 -9.18
C GLU A 165 14.25 10.23 -9.51
N GLU A 166 14.24 8.97 -9.09
CA GLU A 166 13.12 8.06 -9.33
C GLU A 166 11.89 8.45 -8.50
N ILE A 167 12.09 8.73 -7.21
CA ILE A 167 11.00 9.00 -6.26
C ILE A 167 10.33 10.35 -6.53
N TYR A 168 11.13 11.40 -6.71
CA TYR A 168 10.66 12.79 -6.77
C TYR A 168 10.66 13.36 -8.19
N ASP A 169 11.79 13.33 -8.90
CA ASP A 169 11.90 14.00 -10.21
C ASP A 169 11.05 13.32 -11.29
N LYS A 170 11.00 11.98 -11.27
CA LYS A 170 10.13 11.17 -12.16
C LYS A 170 8.72 10.96 -11.59
N GLU A 171 8.43 11.50 -10.41
CA GLU A 171 7.16 11.34 -9.68
C GLU A 171 6.70 9.88 -9.49
N ARG A 172 7.63 8.92 -9.29
CA ARG A 172 7.32 7.48 -9.11
C ARG A 172 7.24 7.03 -7.64
N GLY A 173 7.27 7.99 -6.72
CA GLY A 173 7.22 7.75 -5.28
C GLY A 173 6.00 8.36 -4.62
N PHE A 174 4.81 8.35 -5.23
CA PHE A 174 3.67 9.15 -4.74
C PHE A 174 3.30 8.89 -3.27
N THR A 175 3.38 7.63 -2.82
CA THR A 175 3.15 7.26 -1.41
C THR A 175 4.46 7.19 -0.61
N VAL A 176 5.58 6.88 -1.26
CA VAL A 176 6.91 6.74 -0.65
C VAL A 176 7.49 8.10 -0.20
N GLY A 177 7.26 9.15 -0.99
CA GLY A 177 7.83 10.49 -0.80
C GLY A 177 7.34 11.25 0.43
N PHE A 178 6.41 10.67 1.20
CA PHE A 178 6.01 11.21 2.51
C PHE A 178 7.15 11.14 3.53
N GLY A 179 8.08 10.17 3.38
CA GLY A 179 9.26 10.01 4.22
C GLY A 179 8.94 9.60 5.66
N GLY A 180 9.68 8.63 6.21
CA GLY A 180 9.56 8.25 7.62
C GLY A 180 8.17 7.77 8.07
N ILE A 181 7.30 7.40 7.13
CA ILE A 181 5.93 6.94 7.37
C ILE A 181 5.80 5.49 6.91
N GLU A 182 5.00 4.72 7.65
CA GLU A 182 4.71 3.33 7.32
C GLU A 182 3.96 3.24 5.98
N LEU A 183 4.42 2.32 5.13
CA LEU A 183 3.77 1.98 3.87
C LEU A 183 2.97 0.68 4.05
N LYS A 184 1.65 0.83 4.06
CA LYS A 184 0.73 -0.32 4.08
C LYS A 184 0.54 -0.78 2.64
N THR A 185 1.22 -1.86 2.28
CA THR A 185 1.19 -2.42 0.93
C THR A 185 0.41 -3.71 0.89
N TYR A 186 -0.48 -3.81 -0.07
CA TYR A 186 -1.27 -5.00 -0.36
C TYR A 186 -1.05 -5.43 -1.79
N VAL A 187 -1.07 -6.73 -2.01
CA VAL A 187 -0.97 -7.35 -3.33
C VAL A 187 -2.09 -8.35 -3.52
N LEU A 188 -2.68 -8.34 -4.71
CA LEU A 188 -3.69 -9.27 -5.15
C LEU A 188 -3.26 -9.91 -6.46
N ARG A 189 -3.47 -11.23 -6.60
CA ARG A 189 -3.33 -11.93 -7.88
C ARG A 189 -4.69 -12.45 -8.33
N ASN A 190 -5.13 -12.04 -9.51
CA ASN A 190 -6.35 -12.51 -10.16
C ASN A 190 -6.00 -13.11 -11.52
N ARG A 191 -6.98 -13.71 -12.22
CA ARG A 191 -6.85 -14.23 -13.58
C ARG A 191 -6.38 -13.13 -14.53
N GLY A 192 -5.12 -13.20 -14.93
CA GLY A 192 -4.51 -12.31 -15.93
C GLY A 192 -4.00 -10.97 -15.38
N ALA A 193 -4.19 -10.67 -14.09
CA ALA A 193 -3.70 -9.42 -13.54
C ALA A 193 -3.23 -9.50 -12.07
N GLU A 194 -2.31 -8.60 -11.76
CA GLU A 194 -1.81 -8.32 -10.42
C GLU A 194 -2.25 -6.90 -10.03
N VAL A 195 -2.72 -6.73 -8.80
CA VAL A 195 -3.07 -5.41 -8.27
C VAL A 195 -2.21 -5.12 -7.06
N TRP A 196 -1.53 -3.98 -7.10
CA TRP A 196 -0.76 -3.43 -5.99
C TRP A 196 -1.49 -2.22 -5.43
N VAL A 197 -1.64 -2.17 -4.10
CA VAL A 197 -2.26 -1.05 -3.37
C VAL A 197 -1.32 -0.61 -2.27
N GLN A 198 -0.95 0.66 -2.23
CA GLN A 198 -0.12 1.23 -1.17
C GLN A 198 -0.78 2.45 -0.55
N LEU A 199 -0.72 2.53 0.78
CA LEU A 199 -1.17 3.68 1.55
C LEU A 199 0.00 4.26 2.35
N SER A 200 0.07 5.59 2.39
CA SER A 200 0.90 6.34 3.34
C SER A 200 0.04 7.44 3.96
N MET A 201 0.10 7.62 5.29
CA MET A 201 -0.84 8.48 6.01
C MET A 201 -0.17 9.20 7.18
N ASN A 202 -0.66 10.39 7.46
CA ASN A 202 -0.40 11.10 8.70
C ASN A 202 -1.73 11.54 9.35
N ASN A 203 -1.67 12.39 10.38
CA ASN A 203 -2.84 12.87 11.11
C ASN A 203 -3.64 13.96 10.37
N VAL A 204 -3.20 14.39 9.19
CA VAL A 204 -3.85 15.41 8.36
C VAL A 204 -4.54 14.78 7.16
N TYR A 205 -3.84 13.91 6.42
CA TYR A 205 -4.36 13.25 5.23
C TYR A 205 -3.58 11.96 4.91
N GLY A 206 -4.00 11.25 3.88
CA GLY A 206 -3.27 10.12 3.32
C GLY A 206 -3.03 10.24 1.82
N ALA A 207 -2.21 9.35 1.30
CA ALA A 207 -2.05 9.09 -0.12
C ALA A 207 -2.35 7.61 -0.38
N ILE A 208 -2.99 7.35 -1.53
CA ILE A 208 -3.19 6.00 -2.05
C ILE A 208 -2.60 5.91 -3.45
N CYS A 209 -1.95 4.78 -3.73
CA CYS A 209 -1.54 4.39 -5.06
C CYS A 209 -2.06 2.99 -5.36
N ILE A 210 -2.61 2.81 -6.57
CA ILE A 210 -3.09 1.53 -7.08
C ILE A 210 -2.48 1.32 -8.48
N ILE A 211 -1.80 0.19 -8.69
CA ILE A 211 -1.36 -0.27 -10.01
C ILE A 211 -2.06 -1.58 -10.34
N GLN A 212 -2.67 -1.65 -11.51
CA GLN A 212 -3.11 -2.89 -12.15
C GLN A 212 -2.11 -3.26 -13.24
N LYS A 213 -1.44 -4.40 -13.09
CA LYS A 213 -0.56 -4.98 -14.11
C LYS A 213 -1.29 -6.12 -14.80
N GLY A 214 -1.38 -6.08 -16.13
CA GLY A 214 -2.18 -7.03 -16.92
C GLY A 214 -3.67 -6.70 -16.87
N GLU A 215 -4.49 -7.54 -17.49
CA GLU A 215 -5.93 -7.35 -17.60
C GLU A 215 -6.71 -8.42 -16.86
N PHE A 216 -7.78 -8.03 -16.17
CA PHE A 216 -8.69 -9.02 -15.62
C PHE A 216 -9.41 -9.74 -16.74
N ILE A 217 -9.23 -11.06 -16.78
CA ILE A 217 -10.01 -11.91 -17.65
C ILE A 217 -11.41 -12.04 -17.04
N LYS A 218 -12.31 -11.13 -17.42
CA LYS A 218 -13.73 -11.19 -17.04
C LYS A 218 -14.36 -12.43 -17.63
N GLY A 219 -14.99 -13.23 -16.77
CA GLY A 219 -15.88 -14.31 -17.21
C GLY A 219 -15.16 -15.46 -17.91
N MET A 220 -14.57 -16.35 -17.13
CA MET A 220 -14.67 -17.76 -17.52
C MET A 220 -16.12 -18.11 -17.19
N LYS A 221 -16.99 -18.16 -18.20
CA LYS A 221 -18.32 -18.77 -18.02
C LYS A 221 -18.06 -20.17 -17.47
N GLU A 222 -18.89 -20.64 -16.56
CA GLU A 222 -18.96 -22.02 -16.02
C GLU A 222 -18.65 -23.13 -17.06
N MET A 223 -18.89 -22.85 -18.35
CA MET A 223 -18.66 -23.70 -19.50
C MET A 223 -17.20 -24.13 -19.73
N ASP A 224 -16.21 -23.27 -19.44
CA ASP A 224 -14.79 -23.64 -19.69
C ASP A 224 -14.20 -24.54 -18.58
N MET A 225 -14.76 -24.52 -17.35
CA MET A 225 -14.37 -25.47 -16.30
C MET A 225 -14.74 -26.92 -16.66
N ARG A 226 -15.83 -27.11 -17.43
CA ARG A 226 -16.24 -28.45 -17.88
C ARG A 226 -15.39 -28.96 -19.03
N LYS A 227 -14.78 -28.06 -19.81
CA LYS A 227 -13.96 -28.47 -20.96
C LYS A 227 -12.62 -29.03 -20.51
N ASP A 228 -11.96 -28.36 -19.56
CA ASP A 228 -10.69 -28.84 -18.98
C ASP A 228 -10.88 -30.16 -18.20
N LEU A 229 -12.00 -30.34 -17.49
CA LEU A 229 -12.31 -31.61 -16.83
C LEU A 229 -12.66 -32.73 -17.83
N SER A 230 -13.30 -32.41 -18.97
CA SER A 230 -13.61 -33.39 -20.01
C SER A 230 -12.41 -33.75 -20.90
N GLU A 231 -11.44 -32.84 -21.06
CA GLU A 231 -10.21 -33.09 -21.79
C GLU A 231 -9.20 -33.84 -20.90
N THR A 232 -9.10 -33.50 -19.61
CA THR A 232 -8.23 -34.24 -18.66
C THR A 232 -8.74 -35.66 -18.39
N SER A 233 -10.06 -35.87 -18.32
CA SER A 233 -10.64 -37.23 -18.17
C SER A 233 -10.65 -38.06 -19.46
N ARG A 234 -10.53 -37.42 -20.64
CA ARG A 234 -10.34 -38.14 -21.91
C ARG A 234 -8.92 -38.66 -22.07
N ILE A 235 -7.91 -37.90 -21.64
CA ILE A 235 -6.51 -38.32 -21.75
C ILE A 235 -6.21 -39.52 -20.85
N GLU A 236 -6.86 -39.64 -19.69
CA GLU A 236 -6.70 -40.82 -18.80
C GLU A 236 -7.47 -42.07 -19.28
N SER A 237 -8.38 -41.94 -20.25
CA SER A 237 -9.18 -43.07 -20.78
C SER A 237 -8.66 -43.62 -22.11
N ASP A 238 -7.94 -42.81 -22.89
CA ASP A 238 -7.44 -43.20 -24.22
C ASP A 238 -6.09 -43.95 -24.17
N ASP A 239 -5.41 -44.01 -23.02
CA ASP A 239 -4.15 -44.76 -22.84
C ASP A 239 -4.36 -46.22 -22.36
N VAL A 240 -5.61 -46.72 -22.36
CA VAL A 240 -5.93 -48.12 -22.01
C VAL A 240 -6.75 -48.77 -23.10
N MET A 241 -6.35 -48.68 -24.37
CA MET A 241 -6.84 -49.58 -25.41
C MET A 241 -5.84 -49.64 -26.58
N GLU A 242 -4.79 -50.46 -26.45
CA GLU A 242 -4.28 -51.24 -27.59
C GLU A 242 -3.40 -52.41 -27.12
N ASP A 243 -3.59 -53.52 -27.82
CA ASP A 243 -2.87 -54.80 -27.78
C ASP A 243 -3.15 -55.81 -26.64
N SER A 244 -4.17 -56.64 -26.84
CA SER A 244 -3.92 -58.09 -26.94
C SER A 244 -5.05 -58.80 -27.70
N ASP A 245 -4.91 -58.87 -29.02
CA ASP A 245 -5.67 -59.82 -29.84
C ASP A 245 -4.86 -61.12 -29.99
N GLY A 246 -5.53 -62.25 -29.74
CA GLY A 246 -5.18 -63.56 -30.27
C GLY A 246 -4.06 -64.35 -29.58
N ILE A 247 -4.45 -65.34 -28.77
CA ILE A 247 -4.04 -66.75 -28.87
C ILE A 247 -5.07 -67.57 -28.08
N ALA A 248 -5.86 -68.37 -28.79
CA ALA A 248 -6.48 -69.55 -28.20
C ALA A 248 -5.49 -70.73 -28.32
N PRO A 249 -5.39 -71.58 -27.30
CA PRO A 249 -5.25 -73.00 -27.56
C PRO A 249 -6.43 -73.76 -26.95
N VAL A 250 -6.98 -74.59 -27.81
CA VAL A 250 -7.85 -75.74 -27.55
C VAL A 250 -7.34 -76.52 -26.34
N LEU A 251 -8.19 -76.69 -25.31
CA LEU A 251 -7.98 -77.71 -24.29
C LEU A 251 -8.77 -78.95 -24.66
N ASP A 252 -8.01 -79.96 -25.07
CA ASP A 252 -8.43 -81.30 -25.42
C ASP A 252 -9.09 -81.97 -24.20
N THR A 253 -10.29 -82.50 -24.41
CA THR A 253 -10.97 -83.36 -23.42
C THR A 253 -10.67 -84.80 -23.82
N MET A 254 -9.73 -85.43 -23.11
CA MET A 254 -9.55 -86.88 -23.16
C MET A 254 -9.72 -87.47 -21.76
N LEU A 255 -10.80 -88.24 -21.62
CA LEU A 255 -10.96 -89.28 -20.60
C LEU A 255 -9.73 -90.20 -20.58
N GLN A 256 -9.31 -90.67 -19.39
CA GLN A 256 -9.49 -92.07 -18.98
C GLN A 256 -8.81 -92.40 -17.64
N GLN A 257 -9.55 -93.20 -16.87
CA GLN A 257 -9.20 -94.06 -15.73
C GLN A 257 -9.20 -93.47 -14.32
#